data_AF-A0A382JHR2-F1
#
_entry.id   AF-A0A382JHR2-F1
#
_cell.length_a   1.000
_cell.length_b   1.000
_cell.length_c   1.000
_cell.angle_alpha   90.00
_cell.angle_beta   90.00
_cell.angle_gamma   90.00
#
_symmetry.space_group_name_H-M   'P 1'
#
loop_
_entity.id
_entity.type
_entity.pdbx_description
1 polymer ?
#
loop_
_entity_poly.entity_id
_entity_poly.type
_entity_poly.pdbx_seq_one_letter_code
_entity_poly.pdbx_strand_id
1 'polypeptide(L)'
;TGTAASFNKPWGIAIDNDGNMFVAEDGRDGGGGSIRKVTPEAVVTTYAGNGEAGVENGTGIEANFRPGGLAIDENNDIYVGDFGNHVIRKVSEHQSLLKVPSQYSSITTAIKFALAGDTVLVADGTYIENLDIDKDIKIISENGAEKTIIDGGKIKHVIGFGSSTTRDCLLEGFTVTNGGNANGDSDENAGGINVWVGSPTLRNLIIKGNRREKWSGGGIHVTDNANPLVEGCTIKENYAEVGGGAVDVWAASIEIKNSTIENNTNGNGQSLQFQTYDAVNFKPIITINNVTIKNHSDANASSGHLLVFRECSLSVNNLTLQDINVKGNSIELQNSKGILSGLTVE
;
A
#
# COMPACT_ATOMS: atom_id res chain seq x y z
N THR A 1 -2.08 30.82 -5.91
CA THR A 1 -1.46 31.70 -4.90
C THR A 1 -2.55 32.48 -4.20
N GLY A 2 -2.38 32.87 -2.93
CA GLY A 2 -3.42 33.56 -2.15
C GLY A 2 -3.84 34.92 -2.69
N THR A 3 -3.03 35.56 -3.53
CA THR A 3 -3.35 36.85 -4.16
C THR A 3 -4.53 36.80 -5.13
N ALA A 4 -4.92 35.61 -5.61
CA ALA A 4 -6.09 35.41 -6.47
C ALA A 4 -7.31 34.86 -5.73
N ALA A 5 -7.18 34.51 -4.44
CA ALA A 5 -8.26 33.90 -3.68
C ALA A 5 -9.27 34.96 -3.24
N SER A 6 -10.55 34.71 -3.49
CA SER A 6 -11.66 35.47 -2.91
C SER A 6 -12.27 34.71 -1.75
N PHE A 7 -12.75 35.46 -0.77
CA PHE A 7 -13.54 34.92 0.32
C PHE A 7 -15.02 35.33 0.20
N ASN A 8 -15.93 34.38 0.37
CA ASN A 8 -17.37 34.62 0.38
C ASN A 8 -17.87 34.77 1.82
N LYS A 9 -18.13 36.01 2.24
CA LYS A 9 -18.72 36.34 3.55
C LYS A 9 -18.01 35.60 4.71
N PRO A 10 -16.70 35.81 4.94
CA PRO A 10 -15.97 35.16 6.02
C PRO A 10 -16.56 35.54 7.38
N TRP A 11 -16.75 34.56 8.27
CA TRP A 11 -17.46 34.77 9.54
C TRP A 11 -16.72 34.27 10.78
N GLY A 12 -16.06 33.12 10.66
CA GLY A 12 -15.27 32.52 11.73
C GLY A 12 -13.83 32.30 11.29
N ILE A 13 -12.91 32.36 12.24
CA ILE A 13 -11.49 32.10 12.02
C ILE A 13 -10.94 31.28 13.19
N ALA A 14 -10.09 30.32 12.87
CA ALA A 14 -9.26 29.61 13.84
C ALA A 14 -7.88 29.32 13.23
N ILE A 15 -6.86 29.13 14.07
CA ILE A 15 -5.49 28.84 13.63
C ILE A 15 -5.08 27.53 14.29
N ASP A 16 -4.52 26.61 13.51
CA ASP A 16 -4.03 25.33 14.01
C ASP A 16 -2.61 25.44 14.60
N ASN A 17 -2.08 24.33 15.13
CA ASN A 17 -0.74 24.28 15.72
C ASN A 17 0.40 24.48 14.69
N ASP A 18 0.13 24.26 13.41
CA ASP A 18 1.07 24.42 12.30
C ASP A 18 1.04 25.83 11.69
N GLY A 19 0.19 26.72 12.22
CA GLY A 19 0.03 28.09 11.76
C GLY A 19 -0.85 28.24 10.52
N ASN A 20 -1.57 27.20 10.11
CA ASN A 20 -2.60 27.34 9.08
C ASN A 20 -3.83 28.02 9.67
N MET A 21 -4.39 28.94 8.90
CA MET A 21 -5.61 29.65 9.24
C MET A 21 -6.82 29.02 8.53
N PHE A 22 -7.84 28.67 9.30
CA PHE A 22 -9.11 28.16 8.79
C PHE A 22 -10.17 29.26 8.85
N VAL A 23 -10.83 29.52 7.73
CA VAL A 23 -11.82 30.59 7.57
C VAL A 23 -13.17 29.98 7.21
N ALA A 24 -14.19 30.21 8.03
CA ALA A 24 -15.57 29.81 7.73
C ALA A 24 -16.22 30.82 6.79
N GLU A 25 -16.71 30.33 5.65
CA GLU A 25 -17.48 31.08 4.66
C GLU A 25 -18.94 30.66 4.72
N ASP A 26 -19.85 31.62 4.90
CA ASP A 26 -21.28 31.36 4.97
C ASP A 26 -22.01 31.90 3.74
N GLY A 27 -22.73 31.03 3.03
CA GLY A 27 -23.64 31.40 1.95
C GLY A 27 -25.00 31.87 2.45
N ARG A 28 -25.07 32.92 3.28
CA ARG A 28 -26.35 33.55 3.68
C ARG A 28 -27.30 33.68 2.49
N ASP A 29 -28.61 33.67 2.79
CA ASP A 29 -29.73 33.72 1.84
C ASP A 29 -30.09 32.36 1.23
N GLY A 30 -29.85 31.28 1.98
CA GLY A 30 -30.28 29.92 1.64
C GLY A 30 -29.21 29.03 1.00
N GLY A 31 -27.98 29.54 0.83
CA GLY A 31 -26.82 28.76 0.41
C GLY A 31 -26.11 28.06 1.56
N GLY A 32 -25.27 27.08 1.21
CA GLY A 32 -24.35 26.43 2.13
C GLY A 32 -23.08 27.25 2.32
N GLY A 33 -22.08 26.64 2.95
CA GLY A 33 -20.79 27.29 3.13
C GLY A 33 -19.62 26.35 2.97
N SER A 34 -18.44 26.91 3.20
CA SER A 34 -17.19 26.16 3.15
C SER A 34 -16.24 26.62 4.25
N ILE A 35 -15.25 25.79 4.56
CA ILE A 35 -14.10 26.14 5.37
C ILE A 35 -12.94 26.26 4.41
N ARG A 36 -12.22 27.37 4.46
CA ARG A 36 -11.03 27.64 3.66
C ARG A 36 -9.79 27.46 4.52
N LYS A 37 -8.77 26.78 4.01
CA LYS A 37 -7.45 26.69 4.66
C LYS A 37 -6.52 27.70 4.00
N VAL A 38 -5.78 28.44 4.80
CA VAL A 38 -4.75 29.41 4.39
C VAL A 38 -3.43 29.01 5.06
N THR A 39 -2.43 28.63 4.27
CA THR A 39 -1.11 28.24 4.81
C THR A 39 -0.26 29.47 5.15
N PRO A 40 0.84 29.33 5.92
CA PRO A 40 1.81 30.40 6.16
C PRO A 40 2.39 31.02 4.88
N GLU A 41 2.48 30.25 3.80
CA GLU A 41 2.91 30.69 2.46
C GLU A 41 1.77 31.40 1.68
N ALA A 42 0.66 31.68 2.34
CA ALA A 42 -0.55 32.28 1.79
C ALA A 42 -1.15 31.46 0.63
N VAL A 43 -1.06 30.13 0.67
CA VAL A 43 -1.83 29.27 -0.25
C VAL A 43 -3.24 29.10 0.32
N VAL A 44 -4.27 29.37 -0.50
CA VAL A 44 -5.68 29.24 -0.09
C VAL A 44 -6.33 28.07 -0.81
N THR A 45 -6.93 27.14 -0.07
CA THR A 45 -7.70 26.01 -0.59
C THR A 45 -9.06 25.90 0.09
N THR A 46 -10.00 25.18 -0.52
CA THR A 46 -11.21 24.74 0.18
C THR A 46 -10.88 23.48 0.96
N TYR A 47 -11.12 23.51 2.26
CA TYR A 47 -10.81 22.46 3.21
C TYR A 47 -11.99 21.52 3.43
N ALA A 48 -13.19 22.06 3.61
CA ALA A 48 -14.42 21.29 3.70
C ALA A 48 -15.63 22.12 3.22
N GLY A 49 -16.68 21.46 2.72
CA GLY A 49 -17.88 22.13 2.23
C GLY A 49 -17.84 22.43 0.73
N ASN A 50 -18.93 22.15 0.01
CA ASN A 50 -19.11 22.53 -1.41
C ASN A 50 -19.88 23.84 -1.63
N GLY A 51 -20.34 24.50 -0.56
CA GLY A 51 -21.15 25.71 -0.67
C GLY A 51 -22.65 25.47 -0.91
N GLU A 52 -23.10 24.22 -1.00
CA GLU A 52 -24.52 23.87 -1.07
C GLU A 52 -25.12 23.73 0.33
N ALA A 53 -26.36 24.20 0.50
CA ALA A 53 -27.06 24.07 1.77
C ALA A 53 -27.44 22.60 1.99
N GLY A 54 -27.20 22.10 3.19
CA GLY A 54 -27.52 20.71 3.52
C GLY A 54 -27.04 20.36 4.92
N VAL A 55 -27.35 19.12 5.32
CA VAL A 55 -26.93 18.55 6.61
C VAL A 55 -26.01 17.36 6.44
N GLU A 56 -25.70 16.98 5.21
CA GLU A 56 -24.96 15.77 4.85
C GLU A 56 -23.51 15.87 5.34
N ASN A 57 -23.11 14.88 6.13
CA ASN A 57 -21.70 14.65 6.39
C ASN A 57 -21.04 14.09 5.13
N GLY A 58 -19.77 14.41 4.94
CA GLY A 58 -18.97 13.93 3.80
C GLY A 58 -17.50 14.24 4.02
N THR A 59 -16.65 13.74 3.13
CA THR A 59 -15.21 14.00 3.19
C THR A 59 -14.88 15.27 2.41
N GLY A 60 -14.20 16.22 3.05
CA GLY A 60 -13.78 17.47 2.40
C GLY A 60 -14.95 18.20 1.74
N ILE A 61 -14.91 18.33 0.41
CA ILE A 61 -15.92 19.05 -0.39
C ILE A 61 -17.23 18.28 -0.58
N GLU A 62 -17.32 17.01 -0.19
CA GLU A 62 -18.58 16.25 -0.26
C GLU A 62 -19.54 16.59 0.88
N ALA A 63 -19.06 17.27 1.92
CA ALA A 63 -19.88 17.70 3.04
C ALA A 63 -20.69 18.96 2.68
N ASN A 64 -21.90 19.06 3.23
CA ASN A 64 -22.76 20.24 3.08
C ASN A 64 -23.15 20.71 4.49
N PHE A 65 -22.81 21.96 4.80
CA PHE A 65 -23.10 22.57 6.09
C PHE A 65 -23.05 24.11 5.97
N ARG A 66 -23.43 24.81 7.04
CA ARG A 66 -23.45 26.28 7.12
C ARG A 66 -22.53 26.73 8.25
N PRO A 67 -21.21 26.82 8.01
CA PRO A 67 -20.23 27.09 9.05
C PRO A 67 -20.33 28.52 9.56
N GLY A 68 -20.31 28.67 10.88
CA GLY A 68 -20.21 29.94 11.57
C GLY A 68 -18.91 30.01 12.38
N GLY A 69 -19.03 29.86 13.71
CA GLY A 69 -17.87 29.84 14.60
C GLY A 69 -17.01 28.60 14.40
N LEU A 70 -15.70 28.77 14.51
CA LEU A 70 -14.70 27.71 14.48
C LEU A 70 -13.94 27.66 15.81
N ALA A 71 -13.63 26.47 16.29
CA ALA A 71 -12.67 26.22 17.36
C ALA A 71 -11.79 25.03 16.95
N ILE A 72 -10.52 25.05 17.32
CA ILE A 72 -9.58 23.98 17.01
C ILE A 72 -9.06 23.40 18.33
N ASP A 73 -9.00 22.07 18.44
CA ASP A 73 -8.42 21.39 19.60
C ASP A 73 -6.93 21.11 19.44
N GLU A 74 -6.31 20.46 20.43
CA GLU A 74 -4.88 20.13 20.41
C GLU A 74 -4.47 19.14 19.30
N ASN A 75 -5.43 18.44 18.69
CA ASN A 75 -5.21 17.48 17.60
C ASN A 75 -5.49 18.10 16.22
N ASN A 76 -5.63 19.43 16.13
CA ASN A 76 -6.03 20.15 14.92
C ASN A 76 -7.43 19.79 14.39
N ASP A 77 -8.32 19.22 15.23
CA ASP A 77 -9.71 18.98 14.85
C ASP A 77 -10.51 20.28 14.90
N ILE A 78 -11.23 20.61 13.82
CA ILE A 78 -12.05 21.82 13.72
C ILE A 78 -13.48 21.53 14.16
N TYR A 79 -13.88 22.15 15.26
CA TYR A 79 -15.27 22.18 15.71
C TYR A 79 -15.98 23.37 15.06
N VAL A 80 -17.06 23.07 14.35
CA VAL A 80 -17.81 24.01 13.53
C VAL A 80 -19.18 24.19 14.15
N GLY A 81 -19.51 25.44 14.49
CA GLY A 81 -20.89 25.83 14.73
C GLY A 81 -21.63 25.85 13.40
N ASP A 82 -22.36 24.78 13.08
CA ASP A 82 -23.21 24.71 11.89
C ASP A 82 -24.55 25.41 12.19
N PHE A 83 -24.46 26.75 12.29
CA PHE A 83 -25.49 27.59 12.89
C PHE A 83 -26.85 27.46 12.19
N GLY A 84 -26.82 27.24 10.87
CA GLY A 84 -28.02 27.12 10.04
C GLY A 84 -28.72 25.77 10.18
N ASN A 85 -28.02 24.76 10.70
CA ASN A 85 -28.54 23.40 10.91
C ASN A 85 -28.67 23.02 12.38
N HIS A 86 -28.35 23.92 13.31
CA HIS A 86 -28.49 23.75 14.75
C HIS A 86 -27.68 22.58 15.33
N VAL A 87 -26.52 22.29 14.76
CA VAL A 87 -25.61 21.24 15.24
C VAL A 87 -24.18 21.77 15.39
N ILE A 88 -23.38 21.07 16.20
CA ILE A 88 -21.92 21.21 16.18
C ILE A 88 -21.37 20.08 15.33
N ARG A 89 -20.50 20.41 14.38
CA ARG A 89 -19.76 19.42 13.59
C ARG A 89 -18.31 19.39 14.01
N LYS A 90 -17.68 18.25 13.78
CA LYS A 90 -16.23 18.08 13.87
C LYS A 90 -15.71 17.81 12.45
N VAL A 91 -14.73 18.58 12.01
CA VAL A 91 -14.02 18.44 10.75
C VAL A 91 -12.57 18.18 11.09
N SER A 92 -12.14 16.94 10.93
CA SER A 92 -10.79 16.49 11.26
C SER A 92 -9.88 16.58 10.04
N GLU A 93 -8.61 16.99 10.23
CA GLU A 93 -7.57 16.62 9.26
C GLU A 93 -7.40 15.12 9.39
N HIS A 94 -7.74 14.38 8.35
CA HIS A 94 -7.67 12.94 8.42
C HIS A 94 -6.25 12.43 8.15
N GLN A 95 -5.31 12.87 8.99
CA GLN A 95 -3.94 12.36 9.10
C GLN A 95 -3.57 12.23 10.59
N SER A 96 -4.31 11.39 11.30
CA SER A 96 -3.97 11.02 12.67
C SER A 96 -2.77 10.08 12.71
N LEU A 97 -1.94 10.24 13.75
CA LEU A 97 -0.86 9.31 14.07
C LEU A 97 -1.34 8.31 15.13
N LEU A 98 -1.64 7.08 14.72
CA LEU A 98 -2.08 5.99 15.59
C LEU A 98 -0.86 5.19 16.04
N LYS A 99 -0.60 5.11 17.35
CA LYS A 99 0.62 4.46 17.88
C LYS A 99 0.38 3.04 18.39
N VAL A 100 1.18 2.10 17.93
CA VAL A 100 1.16 0.70 18.36
C VAL A 100 2.51 0.39 19.05
N PRO A 101 2.54 -0.14 20.29
CA PRO A 101 1.40 -0.61 21.08
C PRO A 101 0.83 0.45 22.06
N SER A 102 1.40 1.65 22.13
CA SER A 102 1.12 2.58 23.24
C SER A 102 -0.32 3.11 23.29
N GLN A 103 -0.99 3.21 22.14
CA GLN A 103 -2.39 3.65 22.02
C GLN A 103 -3.30 2.49 21.65
N TYR A 104 -2.88 1.64 20.71
CA TYR A 104 -3.61 0.45 20.29
C TYR A 104 -2.77 -0.78 20.57
N SER A 105 -3.35 -1.80 21.19
CA SER A 105 -2.62 -3.02 21.59
C SER A 105 -2.12 -3.88 20.42
N SER A 106 -2.60 -3.63 19.20
CA SER A 106 -2.31 -4.42 18.00
C SER A 106 -2.37 -3.56 16.75
N ILE A 107 -1.67 -3.98 15.69
CA ILE A 107 -1.66 -3.28 14.40
C ILE A 107 -3.06 -3.37 13.76
N THR A 108 -3.68 -4.54 13.79
CA THR A 108 -5.04 -4.77 13.26
C THR A 108 -6.07 -3.84 13.92
N THR A 109 -5.94 -3.62 15.23
CA THR A 109 -6.84 -2.70 15.95
C THR A 109 -6.63 -1.27 15.49
N ALA A 110 -5.40 -0.81 15.31
CA ALA A 110 -5.12 0.52 14.78
C ALA A 110 -5.68 0.69 13.35
N ILE A 111 -5.48 -0.29 12.45
CA ILE A 111 -6.05 -0.29 11.09
C ILE A 111 -7.57 -0.15 11.11
N LYS A 112 -8.25 -0.84 12.04
CA LYS A 112 -9.71 -0.77 12.17
C LYS A 112 -10.20 0.64 12.49
N PHE A 113 -9.48 1.39 13.33
CA PHE A 113 -9.83 2.75 13.71
C PHE A 113 -9.30 3.81 12.76
N ALA A 114 -8.26 3.50 11.98
CA ALA A 114 -7.73 4.41 10.97
C ALA A 114 -8.75 4.67 9.85
N LEU A 115 -8.82 5.90 9.35
CA LEU A 115 -9.47 6.22 8.08
C LEU A 115 -8.41 6.65 7.03
N ALA A 116 -8.82 6.84 5.78
CA ALA A 116 -7.89 7.15 4.69
C ALA A 116 -7.07 8.43 4.97
N GLY A 117 -5.75 8.36 4.81
CA GLY A 117 -4.79 9.42 5.10
C GLY A 117 -4.02 9.23 6.42
N ASP A 118 -4.53 8.41 7.34
CA ASP A 118 -3.88 8.16 8.64
C ASP A 118 -2.55 7.45 8.52
N THR A 119 -1.73 7.60 9.57
CA THR A 119 -0.51 6.84 9.78
C THR A 119 -0.61 5.98 11.03
N VAL A 120 -0.46 4.66 10.88
CA VAL A 120 -0.22 3.71 11.96
C VAL A 120 1.30 3.60 12.15
N LEU A 121 1.81 4.14 13.26
CA LEU A 121 3.22 4.07 13.65
C LEU A 121 3.43 2.90 14.62
N VAL A 122 4.34 2.00 14.27
CA VAL A 122 4.55 0.74 14.98
C VAL A 122 5.95 0.70 15.58
N ALA A 123 6.01 0.61 16.91
CA ALA A 123 7.25 0.46 17.65
C ALA A 123 7.92 -0.91 17.43
N ASP A 124 9.17 -1.03 17.88
CA ASP A 124 9.94 -2.28 17.82
C ASP A 124 9.19 -3.44 18.49
N GLY A 125 9.21 -4.60 17.84
CA GLY A 125 8.55 -5.79 18.39
C GLY A 125 8.25 -6.87 17.36
N THR A 126 7.69 -7.97 17.85
CA THR A 126 7.10 -9.03 17.03
C THR A 126 5.60 -9.06 17.28
N TYR A 127 4.85 -8.85 16.21
CA TYR A 127 3.39 -8.80 16.20
C TYR A 127 2.88 -10.04 15.50
N ILE A 128 2.31 -10.97 16.25
CA ILE A 128 1.70 -12.19 15.69
C ILE A 128 0.28 -11.85 15.26
N GLU A 129 0.13 -11.41 14.02
CA GLU A 129 -1.12 -10.89 13.46
C GLU A 129 -1.16 -11.16 11.95
N ASN A 130 -2.36 -11.21 11.38
CA ASN A 130 -2.58 -11.17 9.94
C ASN A 130 -3.38 -9.92 9.62
N LEU A 131 -2.83 -9.05 8.76
CA LEU A 131 -3.38 -7.73 8.49
C LEU A 131 -4.22 -7.75 7.21
N ASP A 132 -5.39 -7.14 7.25
CA ASP A 132 -6.24 -6.90 6.09
C ASP A 132 -6.38 -5.37 5.91
N ILE A 133 -5.92 -4.85 4.77
CA ILE A 133 -5.81 -3.41 4.50
C ILE A 133 -6.66 -3.05 3.26
N ASP A 134 -7.70 -2.27 3.48
CA ASP A 134 -8.71 -1.87 2.50
C ASP A 134 -8.91 -0.34 2.46
N LYS A 135 -7.85 0.41 2.74
CA LYS A 135 -7.90 1.87 2.81
C LYS A 135 -6.52 2.48 2.57
N ASP A 136 -6.50 3.71 2.09
CA ASP A 136 -5.29 4.48 1.83
C ASP A 136 -4.68 5.04 3.12
N ILE A 137 -4.06 4.17 3.91
CA ILE A 137 -3.33 4.51 5.13
C ILE A 137 -1.84 4.20 4.98
N LYS A 138 -1.03 4.83 5.82
CA LYS A 138 0.38 4.49 5.98
C LYS A 138 0.54 3.62 7.22
N ILE A 139 1.31 2.56 7.12
CA ILE A 139 1.70 1.70 8.23
C ILE A 139 3.22 1.68 8.21
N ILE A 140 3.85 2.24 9.24
CA ILE A 140 5.28 2.55 9.24
C ILE A 140 5.89 2.02 10.53
N SER A 141 7.01 1.32 10.41
CA SER A 141 7.86 0.95 11.54
C SER A 141 8.71 2.13 12.02
N GLU A 142 8.83 2.31 13.33
CA GLU A 142 9.68 3.35 13.91
C GLU A 142 11.17 3.17 13.58
N ASN A 143 11.68 1.93 13.55
CA ASN A 143 13.11 1.64 13.39
C ASN A 143 13.43 0.60 12.31
N GLY A 144 12.52 0.40 11.36
CA GLY A 144 12.73 -0.41 10.17
C GLY A 144 12.62 -1.92 10.37
N ALA A 145 12.87 -2.65 9.27
CA ALA A 145 12.44 -4.05 9.13
C ALA A 145 13.18 -5.03 10.05
N GLU A 146 14.38 -4.69 10.50
CA GLU A 146 15.17 -5.52 11.42
C GLU A 146 14.65 -5.47 12.86
N LYS A 147 13.81 -4.49 13.18
CA LYS A 147 13.30 -4.24 14.54
C LYS A 147 11.82 -4.53 14.70
N THR A 148 11.06 -4.48 13.60
CA THR A 148 9.61 -4.59 13.64
C THR A 148 9.14 -5.71 12.71
N ILE A 149 8.60 -6.76 13.31
CA ILE A 149 8.27 -8.03 12.66
C ILE A 149 6.75 -8.23 12.73
N ILE A 150 6.14 -8.50 11.58
CA ILE A 150 4.77 -9.00 11.46
C ILE A 150 4.87 -10.49 11.14
N ASP A 151 4.45 -11.33 12.08
CA ASP A 151 4.48 -12.77 12.01
C ASP A 151 3.07 -13.33 11.76
N GLY A 152 2.86 -13.97 10.61
CA GLY A 152 1.55 -14.50 10.22
C GLY A 152 1.13 -15.79 10.91
N GLY A 153 1.94 -16.35 11.81
CA GLY A 153 1.60 -17.50 12.66
C GLY A 153 1.42 -18.83 11.92
N LYS A 154 1.77 -18.91 10.63
CA LYS A 154 1.57 -20.06 9.73
C LYS A 154 0.10 -20.50 9.62
N ILE A 155 -0.81 -19.53 9.64
CA ILE A 155 -2.25 -19.73 9.48
C ILE A 155 -2.69 -19.42 8.04
N LYS A 156 -2.45 -18.18 7.60
CA LYS A 156 -2.84 -17.65 6.28
C LYS A 156 -1.79 -16.64 5.81
N HIS A 157 -2.13 -15.77 4.85
CA HIS A 157 -1.24 -14.68 4.46
C HIS A 157 -0.92 -13.74 5.62
N VAL A 158 0.27 -13.13 5.65
CA VAL A 158 0.60 -12.15 6.69
C VAL A 158 -0.14 -10.84 6.45
N ILE A 159 -0.15 -10.36 5.21
CA ILE A 159 -0.74 -9.06 4.86
C ILE A 159 -1.56 -9.18 3.57
N GLY A 160 -2.81 -8.75 3.61
CA GLY A 160 -3.74 -8.69 2.49
C GLY A 160 -4.10 -7.25 2.13
N PHE A 161 -4.11 -6.92 0.84
CA PHE A 161 -4.55 -5.62 0.31
C PHE A 161 -5.78 -5.79 -0.58
N GLY A 162 -6.85 -5.05 -0.26
CA GLY A 162 -8.16 -5.09 -0.92
C GLY A 162 -8.43 -3.94 -1.92
N SER A 163 -9.71 -3.83 -2.31
CA SER A 163 -10.24 -3.07 -3.48
C SER A 163 -10.00 -1.57 -3.56
N SER A 164 -9.52 -0.93 -2.49
CA SER A 164 -9.58 0.53 -2.32
C SER A 164 -8.22 1.16 -2.10
N THR A 165 -7.14 0.44 -2.40
CA THR A 165 -5.79 0.95 -2.16
C THR A 165 -5.20 1.59 -3.42
N THR A 166 -4.68 2.81 -3.28
CA THR A 166 -3.86 3.52 -4.25
C THR A 166 -2.39 3.46 -3.82
N ARG A 167 -1.52 4.20 -4.53
CA ARG A 167 -0.10 4.34 -4.15
C ARG A 167 0.09 5.07 -2.81
N ASP A 168 -0.94 5.74 -2.31
CA ASP A 168 -0.93 6.42 -1.01
C ASP A 168 -1.05 5.42 0.15
N CYS A 169 -1.59 4.22 -0.09
CA CYS A 169 -1.49 3.11 0.85
C CYS A 169 -0.03 2.65 0.93
N LEU A 170 0.61 2.83 2.09
CA LEU A 170 2.03 2.57 2.28
C LEU A 170 2.24 1.56 3.41
N LEU A 171 3.01 0.51 3.14
CA LEU A 171 3.59 -0.36 4.17
C LEU A 171 5.10 -0.21 4.13
N GLU A 172 5.70 0.25 5.23
CA GLU A 172 7.12 0.58 5.27
C GLU A 172 7.88 0.06 6.48
N GLY A 173 9.02 -0.60 6.22
CA GLY A 173 10.00 -0.92 7.26
C GLY A 173 9.65 -2.11 8.13
N PHE A 174 9.02 -3.15 7.60
CA PHE A 174 8.68 -4.36 8.35
C PHE A 174 9.39 -5.60 7.83
N THR A 175 9.73 -6.52 8.74
CA THR A 175 9.88 -7.93 8.36
C THR A 175 8.48 -8.55 8.28
N VAL A 176 8.17 -9.23 7.18
CA VAL A 176 6.91 -9.95 6.95
C VAL A 176 7.24 -11.45 6.83
N THR A 177 6.80 -12.26 7.79
CA THR A 177 7.25 -13.65 7.90
C THR A 177 6.20 -14.61 8.42
N ASN A 178 6.51 -15.91 8.31
CA ASN A 178 5.68 -17.01 8.80
C ASN A 178 4.24 -16.97 8.27
N GLY A 179 4.01 -16.37 7.10
CA GLY A 179 2.76 -16.51 6.38
C GLY A 179 2.71 -17.84 5.63
N GLY A 180 1.49 -18.36 5.44
CA GLY A 180 1.28 -19.70 4.91
C GLY A 180 0.37 -20.53 5.79
N ASN A 181 0.03 -21.73 5.34
CA ASN A 181 -0.60 -22.75 6.18
C ASN A 181 0.37 -23.93 6.31
N ALA A 182 0.84 -24.20 7.54
CA ALA A 182 1.81 -25.26 7.83
C ALA A 182 1.35 -26.67 7.38
N ASN A 183 0.04 -26.89 7.27
CA ASN A 183 -0.54 -28.18 6.87
C ASN A 183 -0.95 -28.22 5.39
N GLY A 184 -0.87 -27.09 4.68
CA GLY A 184 -1.28 -26.98 3.27
C GLY A 184 -2.78 -27.15 3.02
N ASP A 185 -3.62 -27.34 4.05
CA ASP A 185 -5.01 -27.79 3.87
C ASP A 185 -6.06 -26.70 3.67
N SER A 186 -5.68 -25.43 3.67
CA SER A 186 -6.62 -24.33 3.41
C SER A 186 -6.56 -23.85 1.96
N ASP A 187 -7.72 -23.65 1.36
CA ASP A 187 -7.88 -22.88 0.12
C ASP A 187 -7.73 -21.37 0.34
N GLU A 188 -7.52 -20.94 1.59
CA GLU A 188 -7.28 -19.54 1.92
C GLU A 188 -6.02 -19.01 1.22
N ASN A 189 -6.11 -17.76 0.77
CA ASN A 189 -4.97 -17.03 0.22
C ASN A 189 -3.86 -17.00 1.29
N ALA A 190 -2.74 -17.66 1.01
CA ALA A 190 -1.66 -17.95 1.95
C ALA A 190 -0.33 -17.47 1.37
N GLY A 191 0.70 -17.27 2.21
CA GLY A 191 1.98 -16.69 1.80
C GLY A 191 2.32 -15.41 2.56
N GLY A 192 3.20 -14.56 2.04
CA GLY A 192 3.63 -13.34 2.72
C GLY A 192 2.59 -12.22 2.56
N ILE A 193 2.58 -11.62 1.37
CA ILE A 193 1.75 -10.47 1.03
C ILE A 193 0.86 -10.81 -0.16
N ASN A 194 -0.44 -10.57 -0.03
CA ASN A 194 -1.40 -10.69 -1.13
C ASN A 194 -1.95 -9.32 -1.50
N VAL A 195 -1.92 -8.99 -2.78
CA VAL A 195 -2.52 -7.77 -3.34
C VAL A 195 -3.54 -8.21 -4.38
N TRP A 196 -4.81 -8.30 -3.98
CA TRP A 196 -5.86 -8.75 -4.89
C TRP A 196 -6.26 -7.66 -5.85
N VAL A 197 -6.43 -6.44 -5.35
CA VAL A 197 -6.82 -5.28 -6.14
C VAL A 197 -6.06 -4.07 -5.57
N GLY A 198 -6.01 -2.98 -6.30
CA GLY A 198 -5.40 -1.73 -5.83
C GLY A 198 -3.93 -1.61 -6.18
N SER A 199 -3.26 -0.60 -5.63
CA SER A 199 -1.91 -0.20 -6.04
C SER A 199 -1.03 0.25 -4.86
N PRO A 200 -0.95 -0.52 -3.75
CA PRO A 200 -0.20 -0.11 -2.57
C PRO A 200 1.30 0.04 -2.86
N THR A 201 1.96 0.83 -2.03
CA THR A 201 3.42 0.94 -1.98
C THR A 201 3.95 0.07 -0.85
N LEU A 202 4.81 -0.88 -1.20
CA LEU A 202 5.55 -1.76 -0.29
C LEU A 202 7.00 -1.30 -0.28
N ARG A 203 7.47 -0.72 0.84
CA ARG A 203 8.78 -0.07 0.89
C ARG A 203 9.66 -0.61 2.02
N ASN A 204 10.95 -0.81 1.73
CA ASN A 204 11.96 -1.14 2.74
C ASN A 204 11.58 -2.37 3.60
N LEU A 205 10.91 -3.36 2.99
CA LEU A 205 10.44 -4.57 3.66
C LEU A 205 11.46 -5.70 3.58
N ILE A 206 11.46 -6.58 4.58
CA ILE A 206 12.11 -7.89 4.51
C ILE A 206 11.01 -8.96 4.48
N ILE A 207 10.72 -9.50 3.30
CA ILE A 207 9.67 -10.49 3.10
C ILE A 207 10.32 -11.86 3.10
N LYS A 208 10.19 -12.62 4.19
CA LYS A 208 10.96 -13.87 4.36
C LYS A 208 10.23 -15.04 4.96
N GLY A 209 10.61 -16.25 4.55
CA GLY A 209 10.16 -17.50 5.20
C GLY A 209 8.65 -17.74 5.08
N ASN A 210 8.00 -17.15 4.09
CA ASN A 210 6.58 -17.34 3.83
C ASN A 210 6.37 -18.50 2.85
N ARG A 211 5.35 -19.33 3.09
CA ARG A 211 5.19 -20.62 2.39
C ARG A 211 3.76 -20.81 1.88
N ARG A 212 3.60 -21.29 0.65
CA ARG A 212 2.31 -21.71 0.09
C ARG A 212 2.42 -23.10 -0.53
N GLU A 213 2.06 -24.12 0.24
CA GLU A 213 2.32 -25.55 -0.10
C GLU A 213 1.41 -26.13 -1.20
N LYS A 214 0.35 -25.44 -1.64
CA LYS A 214 -0.56 -25.93 -2.70
C LYS A 214 -0.70 -25.02 -3.93
N TRP A 215 -0.45 -23.72 -3.77
CA TRP A 215 -0.82 -22.69 -4.73
C TRP A 215 0.33 -21.67 -4.87
N SER A 216 0.13 -20.59 -5.63
CA SER A 216 1.20 -19.65 -5.99
C SER A 216 1.40 -18.44 -5.09
N GLY A 217 2.59 -17.83 -5.12
CA GLY A 217 2.86 -16.57 -4.41
C GLY A 217 3.31 -16.76 -2.96
N GLY A 218 4.51 -17.31 -2.78
CA GLY A 218 5.10 -17.56 -1.47
C GLY A 218 5.41 -16.24 -0.74
N GLY A 219 6.17 -15.35 -1.39
CA GLY A 219 6.52 -14.03 -0.87
C GLY A 219 5.44 -12.98 -1.12
N ILE A 220 5.22 -12.62 -2.39
CA ILE A 220 4.22 -11.66 -2.83
C ILE A 220 3.35 -12.28 -3.92
N HIS A 221 2.04 -12.20 -3.76
CA HIS A 221 1.07 -12.57 -4.78
C HIS A 221 0.27 -11.35 -5.20
N VAL A 222 0.08 -11.15 -6.51
CA VAL A 222 -0.62 -9.99 -7.07
C VAL A 222 -1.65 -10.46 -8.09
N THR A 223 -2.92 -10.10 -7.91
CA THR A 223 -4.04 -10.55 -8.77
C THR A 223 -4.95 -9.41 -9.22
N ASP A 224 -6.04 -9.75 -9.93
CA ASP A 224 -7.22 -8.93 -10.23
C ASP A 224 -6.95 -7.45 -10.55
N ASN A 225 -6.11 -7.20 -11.57
CA ASN A 225 -5.72 -5.87 -12.06
C ASN A 225 -5.00 -4.97 -11.04
N ALA A 226 -4.51 -5.54 -9.94
CA ALA A 226 -3.66 -4.80 -9.02
C ALA A 226 -2.38 -4.31 -9.70
N ASN A 227 -1.75 -3.31 -9.10
CA ASN A 227 -0.50 -2.73 -9.58
C ASN A 227 0.34 -2.21 -8.40
N PRO A 228 0.89 -3.04 -7.50
CA PRO A 228 1.72 -2.58 -6.39
C PRO A 228 3.11 -2.08 -6.83
N LEU A 229 3.75 -1.27 -5.98
CA LEU A 229 5.12 -0.80 -6.11
C LEU A 229 5.90 -1.44 -4.98
N VAL A 230 6.92 -2.21 -5.34
CA VAL A 230 7.84 -2.85 -4.42
C VAL A 230 9.17 -2.11 -4.52
N GLU A 231 9.55 -1.39 -3.48
CA GLU A 231 10.71 -0.49 -3.50
C GLU A 231 11.64 -0.73 -2.31
N GLY A 232 12.94 -0.94 -2.56
CA GLY A 232 13.90 -1.10 -1.45
C GLY A 232 13.71 -2.39 -0.66
N CYS A 233 12.98 -3.37 -1.19
CA CYS A 233 12.62 -4.58 -0.46
C CYS A 233 13.66 -5.70 -0.64
N THR A 234 13.80 -6.53 0.39
CA THR A 234 14.49 -7.82 0.32
C THR A 234 13.46 -8.94 0.41
N ILE A 235 13.29 -9.70 -0.67
CA ILE A 235 12.38 -10.85 -0.74
C ILE A 235 13.23 -12.10 -0.68
N LYS A 236 13.17 -12.89 0.40
CA LYS A 236 14.07 -14.03 0.57
C LYS A 236 13.46 -15.27 1.19
N GLU A 237 13.93 -16.45 0.79
CA GLU A 237 13.59 -17.72 1.46
C GLU A 237 12.07 -18.00 1.50
N ASN A 238 11.31 -17.49 0.53
CA ASN A 238 9.89 -17.80 0.39
C ASN A 238 9.68 -19.00 -0.54
N TYR A 239 8.59 -19.73 -0.32
CA TYR A 239 8.25 -20.94 -1.07
C TYR A 239 6.81 -20.92 -1.57
N ALA A 240 6.58 -21.36 -2.81
CA ALA A 240 5.25 -21.66 -3.34
C ALA A 240 5.27 -23.01 -4.05
N GLU A 241 4.17 -23.77 -4.09
CA GLU A 241 4.18 -25.03 -4.85
C GLU A 241 4.18 -24.77 -6.36
N VAL A 242 3.44 -23.75 -6.79
CA VAL A 242 3.28 -23.37 -8.21
C VAL A 242 3.58 -21.88 -8.38
N GLY A 243 3.98 -21.43 -9.56
CA GLY A 243 4.22 -20.01 -9.84
C GLY A 243 5.47 -19.44 -9.18
N GLY A 244 5.56 -18.12 -9.01
CA GLY A 244 6.77 -17.51 -8.44
C GLY A 244 6.89 -17.72 -6.93
N GLY A 245 8.02 -18.26 -6.47
CA GLY A 245 8.31 -18.37 -5.03
C GLY A 245 8.45 -16.99 -4.35
N ALA A 246 9.15 -16.06 -5.00
CA ALA A 246 9.31 -14.69 -4.51
C ALA A 246 8.09 -13.83 -4.85
N VAL A 247 7.76 -13.75 -6.14
CA VAL A 247 6.68 -12.91 -6.66
C VAL A 247 5.93 -13.67 -7.73
N ASP A 248 4.61 -13.79 -7.54
CA ASP A 248 3.70 -14.34 -8.52
C ASP A 248 2.64 -13.29 -8.88
N VAL A 249 2.53 -12.97 -10.16
CA VAL A 249 1.57 -12.00 -10.69
C VAL A 249 0.64 -12.68 -11.68
N TRP A 250 -0.66 -12.60 -11.40
CA TRP A 250 -1.70 -13.21 -12.21
C TRP A 250 -2.74 -12.18 -12.63
N ALA A 251 -2.87 -11.91 -13.94
CA ALA A 251 -3.80 -10.92 -14.47
C ALA A 251 -3.71 -9.57 -13.75
N ALA A 252 -2.48 -9.16 -13.42
CA ALA A 252 -2.17 -7.92 -12.72
C ALA A 252 -0.84 -7.33 -13.20
N SER A 253 -0.52 -6.13 -12.74
CA SER A 253 0.74 -5.42 -13.03
C SER A 253 1.58 -5.33 -11.76
N ILE A 254 2.88 -5.03 -11.89
CA ILE A 254 3.73 -4.73 -10.75
C ILE A 254 4.93 -3.89 -11.17
N GLU A 255 5.39 -3.06 -10.26
CA GLU A 255 6.68 -2.40 -10.36
C GLU A 255 7.60 -2.83 -9.21
N ILE A 256 8.80 -3.30 -9.55
CA ILE A 256 9.84 -3.69 -8.58
C ILE A 256 11.07 -2.82 -8.81
N LYS A 257 11.51 -2.12 -7.77
CA LYS A 257 12.57 -1.12 -7.79
C LYS A 257 13.57 -1.31 -6.65
N ASN A 258 14.85 -1.12 -6.94
CA ASN A 258 15.91 -1.03 -5.92
C ASN A 258 15.86 -2.19 -4.90
N SER A 259 15.53 -3.40 -5.36
CA SER A 259 15.16 -4.52 -4.49
C SER A 259 16.09 -5.71 -4.70
N THR A 260 16.21 -6.54 -3.67
CA THR A 260 16.98 -7.79 -3.70
C THR A 260 16.04 -8.98 -3.56
N ILE A 261 16.22 -9.99 -4.40
CA ILE A 261 15.46 -11.23 -4.38
C ILE A 261 16.46 -12.37 -4.17
N GLU A 262 16.28 -13.15 -3.11
CA GLU A 262 17.28 -14.11 -2.67
C GLU A 262 16.68 -15.46 -2.32
N ASN A 263 17.08 -16.52 -3.02
CA ASN A 263 16.76 -17.90 -2.65
C ASN A 263 15.26 -18.17 -2.40
N ASN A 264 14.37 -17.79 -3.34
CA ASN A 264 12.94 -18.02 -3.21
C ASN A 264 12.45 -19.05 -4.21
N THR A 265 12.07 -20.24 -3.80
CA THR A 265 11.83 -21.33 -4.75
C THR A 265 10.35 -21.63 -4.92
N ASN A 266 10.03 -22.33 -6.00
CA ASN A 266 8.80 -23.12 -6.05
C ASN A 266 9.13 -24.61 -6.20
N GLY A 267 8.14 -25.48 -6.38
CA GLY A 267 8.38 -26.93 -6.60
C GLY A 267 9.26 -27.26 -7.83
N ASN A 268 9.50 -26.29 -8.71
CA ASN A 268 10.38 -26.35 -9.88
C ASN A 268 11.54 -25.33 -9.83
N GLY A 269 11.82 -24.69 -8.69
CA GLY A 269 12.90 -23.70 -8.55
C GLY A 269 12.65 -22.32 -9.16
N GLN A 270 11.42 -21.98 -9.53
CA GLN A 270 11.07 -20.69 -10.14
C GLN A 270 10.98 -19.56 -9.09
N SER A 271 11.64 -18.42 -9.35
CA SER A 271 11.63 -17.26 -8.45
C SER A 271 10.48 -16.32 -8.75
N LEU A 272 10.34 -15.90 -10.01
CA LEU A 272 9.36 -14.89 -10.43
C LEU A 272 8.49 -15.43 -11.56
N GLN A 273 7.19 -15.17 -11.46
CA GLN A 273 6.24 -15.46 -12.51
C GLN A 273 5.29 -14.29 -12.74
N PHE A 274 5.06 -13.98 -14.00
CA PHE A 274 4.11 -12.96 -14.45
C PHE A 274 3.29 -13.53 -15.60
N GLN A 275 1.96 -13.62 -15.44
CA GLN A 275 1.10 -14.18 -16.49
C GLN A 275 -0.35 -13.68 -16.45
N THR A 276 -1.06 -13.87 -17.56
CA THR A 276 -2.52 -13.71 -17.69
C THR A 276 -3.07 -14.73 -18.69
N TYR A 277 -4.35 -15.09 -18.57
CA TYR A 277 -5.08 -15.86 -19.59
C TYR A 277 -5.95 -15.00 -20.49
N ASP A 278 -6.17 -13.72 -20.13
CA ASP A 278 -6.94 -12.78 -20.92
C ASP A 278 -6.04 -11.68 -21.49
N ALA A 279 -5.09 -12.10 -22.32
CA ALA A 279 -4.13 -11.18 -22.96
C ALA A 279 -4.80 -10.18 -23.93
N VAL A 280 -6.07 -10.40 -24.27
CA VAL A 280 -6.84 -9.54 -25.17
C VAL A 280 -7.41 -8.34 -24.42
N ASN A 281 -8.06 -8.58 -23.27
CA ASN A 281 -8.70 -7.50 -22.51
C ASN A 281 -7.79 -6.91 -21.44
N PHE A 282 -6.79 -7.65 -20.96
CA PHE A 282 -5.85 -7.17 -19.97
C PHE A 282 -4.43 -7.66 -20.24
N LYS A 283 -3.52 -6.72 -20.50
CA LYS A 283 -2.10 -7.01 -20.68
C LYS A 283 -1.30 -6.49 -19.48
N PRO A 284 -0.83 -7.38 -18.58
CA PRO A 284 0.06 -7.05 -17.47
C PRO A 284 1.20 -6.10 -17.87
N ILE A 285 1.47 -5.10 -17.06
CA ILE A 285 2.65 -4.22 -17.21
C ILE A 285 3.61 -4.56 -16.08
N ILE A 286 4.78 -5.09 -16.45
CA ILE A 286 5.81 -5.50 -15.50
C ILE A 286 7.01 -4.58 -15.65
N THR A 287 7.34 -3.88 -14.57
CA THR A 287 8.52 -3.01 -14.51
C THR A 287 9.50 -3.53 -13.48
N ILE A 288 10.74 -3.77 -13.89
CA ILE A 288 11.84 -4.19 -13.02
C ILE A 288 12.97 -3.19 -13.21
N ASN A 289 13.38 -2.51 -12.14
CA ASN A 289 14.42 -1.50 -12.21
C ASN A 289 15.40 -1.61 -11.04
N ASN A 290 16.69 -1.80 -11.34
CA ASN A 290 17.74 -1.90 -10.33
C ASN A 290 17.44 -3.02 -9.32
N VAL A 291 17.30 -4.24 -9.84
CA VAL A 291 16.95 -5.43 -9.05
C VAL A 291 18.08 -6.45 -9.14
N THR A 292 18.45 -7.02 -7.99
CA THR A 292 19.42 -8.12 -7.93
C THR A 292 18.71 -9.39 -7.50
N ILE A 293 18.83 -10.45 -8.28
CA ILE A 293 18.39 -11.80 -7.93
C ILE A 293 19.65 -12.61 -7.63
N LYS A 294 19.75 -13.18 -6.42
CA LYS A 294 20.99 -13.83 -5.98
C LYS A 294 20.79 -15.09 -5.18
N ASN A 295 21.88 -15.86 -5.06
CA ASN A 295 22.00 -17.05 -4.19
C ASN A 295 20.84 -18.05 -4.38
N HIS A 296 20.37 -18.20 -5.61
CA HIS A 296 19.17 -18.95 -5.88
C HIS A 296 19.55 -20.37 -6.32
N SER A 297 19.22 -21.36 -5.50
CA SER A 297 19.62 -22.75 -5.74
C SER A 297 18.44 -23.70 -5.60
N ASP A 298 18.19 -24.52 -6.63
CA ASP A 298 17.28 -25.65 -6.54
C ASP A 298 17.80 -26.82 -7.39
N ALA A 299 18.42 -27.79 -6.71
CA ALA A 299 19.00 -28.99 -7.33
C ALA A 299 17.93 -30.01 -7.78
N ASN A 300 16.71 -29.90 -7.24
CA ASN A 300 15.61 -30.83 -7.50
C ASN A 300 14.66 -30.34 -8.59
N ALA A 301 14.76 -29.07 -8.99
CA ALA A 301 14.04 -28.50 -10.12
C ALA A 301 14.24 -29.35 -11.39
N SER A 302 13.18 -30.00 -11.85
CA SER A 302 13.24 -30.93 -12.97
C SER A 302 13.28 -30.23 -14.33
N SER A 303 12.77 -28.99 -14.44
CA SER A 303 12.65 -28.25 -15.71
C SER A 303 12.34 -26.75 -15.58
N GLY A 304 12.43 -26.15 -14.38
CA GLY A 304 11.91 -24.80 -14.14
C GLY A 304 12.76 -23.65 -14.68
N HIS A 305 12.06 -22.59 -15.11
CA HIS A 305 12.62 -21.28 -15.45
C HIS A 305 12.80 -20.43 -14.19
N LEU A 306 13.93 -19.71 -14.04
CA LEU A 306 14.13 -18.79 -12.92
C LEU A 306 13.09 -17.66 -12.96
N LEU A 307 12.88 -17.11 -14.17
CA LEU A 307 11.98 -15.99 -14.44
C LEU A 307 11.02 -16.36 -15.57
N VAL A 308 9.73 -16.16 -15.35
CA VAL A 308 8.68 -16.46 -16.34
C VAL A 308 7.86 -15.20 -16.63
N PHE A 309 7.82 -14.80 -17.90
CA PHE A 309 7.00 -13.71 -18.39
C PHE A 309 6.10 -14.24 -19.52
N ARG A 310 4.79 -14.26 -19.28
CA ARG A 310 3.80 -14.72 -20.26
C ARG A 310 2.75 -13.64 -20.48
N GLU A 311 2.44 -13.36 -21.73
CA GLU A 311 1.35 -12.44 -22.12
C GLU A 311 1.45 -11.03 -21.51
N CYS A 312 2.66 -10.53 -21.25
CA CYS A 312 2.87 -9.24 -20.58
C CYS A 312 3.60 -8.20 -21.44
N SER A 313 3.50 -6.95 -21.02
CA SER A 313 4.36 -5.85 -21.43
C SER A 313 5.48 -5.69 -20.40
N LEU A 314 6.73 -5.64 -20.87
CA LEU A 314 7.90 -5.70 -20.00
C LEU A 314 8.82 -4.48 -20.17
N SER A 315 9.21 -3.88 -19.05
CA SER A 315 10.31 -2.91 -18.98
C SER A 315 11.29 -3.35 -17.90
N VAL A 316 12.46 -3.85 -18.32
CA VAL A 316 13.54 -4.22 -17.39
C VAL A 316 14.74 -3.32 -17.62
N ASN A 317 15.20 -2.70 -16.53
CA ASN A 317 16.39 -1.86 -16.51
C ASN A 317 17.28 -2.27 -15.33
N ASN A 318 18.54 -2.61 -15.57
CA ASN A 318 19.49 -2.99 -14.51
C ASN A 318 18.99 -4.18 -13.66
N LEU A 319 18.90 -5.35 -14.29
CA LEU A 319 18.63 -6.61 -13.61
C LEU A 319 19.95 -7.39 -13.48
N THR A 320 20.33 -7.76 -12.26
CA THR A 320 21.52 -8.55 -11.99
C THR A 320 21.12 -9.94 -11.52
N LEU A 321 21.65 -10.98 -12.14
CA LEU A 321 21.54 -12.36 -11.71
C LEU A 321 22.90 -12.80 -11.17
N GLN A 322 22.99 -13.19 -9.91
CA GLN A 322 24.24 -13.53 -9.24
C GLN A 322 24.12 -14.90 -8.55
N ASP A 323 25.11 -15.78 -8.70
CA ASP A 323 25.17 -17.04 -7.94
C ASP A 323 23.90 -17.92 -8.11
N ILE A 324 23.46 -18.10 -9.36
CA ILE A 324 22.24 -18.85 -9.70
C ILE A 324 22.58 -20.31 -10.07
N ASN A 325 22.04 -21.26 -9.29
CA ASN A 325 22.25 -22.70 -9.45
C ASN A 325 20.91 -23.48 -9.53
N VAL A 326 20.19 -23.32 -10.64
CA VAL A 326 18.95 -24.04 -10.97
C VAL A 326 19.15 -24.84 -12.25
N LYS A 327 18.66 -26.08 -12.30
CA LYS A 327 18.90 -27.02 -13.41
C LYS A 327 18.45 -26.49 -14.80
N GLY A 328 17.55 -25.52 -14.84
CA GLY A 328 17.10 -24.84 -16.07
C GLY A 328 17.64 -23.42 -16.30
N ASN A 329 18.08 -22.71 -15.24
CA ASN A 329 18.68 -21.35 -15.24
C ASN A 329 18.24 -20.40 -16.38
N SER A 330 16.96 -20.41 -16.76
CA SER A 330 16.48 -19.75 -17.96
C SER A 330 15.44 -18.66 -17.66
N ILE A 331 15.38 -17.69 -18.55
CA ILE A 331 14.34 -16.66 -18.61
C ILE A 331 13.39 -17.07 -19.73
N GLU A 332 12.12 -17.28 -19.40
CA GLU A 332 11.06 -17.55 -20.37
C GLU A 332 10.34 -16.25 -20.76
N LEU A 333 10.28 -15.97 -22.06
CA LEU A 333 9.47 -14.90 -22.64
C LEU A 333 8.47 -15.51 -23.63
N GLN A 334 7.21 -15.64 -23.23
CA GLN A 334 6.14 -16.16 -24.08
C GLN A 334 5.13 -15.07 -24.41
N ASN A 335 4.88 -14.81 -25.70
CA ASN A 335 3.91 -13.82 -26.21
C ASN A 335 4.05 -12.41 -25.57
N SER A 336 5.25 -12.10 -25.08
CA SER A 336 5.56 -10.88 -24.35
C SER A 336 6.23 -9.85 -25.27
N LYS A 337 6.01 -8.56 -25.00
CA LYS A 337 6.64 -7.45 -25.74
C LYS A 337 7.30 -6.51 -24.75
N GLY A 338 8.54 -6.09 -25.01
CA GLY A 338 9.23 -5.23 -24.06
C GLY A 338 10.70 -4.99 -24.38
N ILE A 339 11.34 -4.23 -23.51
CA ILE A 339 12.78 -3.96 -23.57
C ILE A 339 13.43 -4.56 -22.32
N LEU A 340 14.51 -5.28 -22.53
CA LEU A 340 15.43 -5.74 -21.50
C LEU A 340 16.76 -4.99 -21.71
N SER A 341 17.07 -4.03 -20.83
CA SER A 341 18.34 -3.30 -20.84
C SER A 341 19.10 -3.48 -19.52
N GLY A 342 20.42 -3.54 -19.59
CA GLY A 342 21.26 -3.65 -18.40
C GLY A 342 21.14 -4.99 -17.67
N LEU A 343 20.89 -6.10 -18.39
CA LEU A 343 20.99 -7.45 -17.80
C LEU A 343 22.47 -7.77 -17.55
N THR A 344 22.81 -8.06 -16.29
CA THR A 344 24.12 -8.57 -15.88
C THR A 344 23.95 -9.98 -15.32
N VAL A 345 24.83 -10.91 -15.71
CA VAL A 345 24.84 -12.30 -15.23
C VAL A 345 26.24 -12.61 -14.70
N GLU A 346 26.32 -12.90 -13.41
CA GLU A 346 27.56 -13.18 -12.64
C GLU A 346 27.53 -14.56 -11.99
#